data_AF-A0A844WZA1-F1
#
_entry.id   AF-A0A844WZA1-F1
#
_cell.length_a   1.000
_cell.length_b   1.000
_cell.length_c   1.000
_cell.angle_alpha   90.00
_cell.angle_beta   90.00
_cell.angle_gamma   90.00
#
_symmetry.space_group_name_H-M   'P 1'
#
loop_
_entity.id
_entity.type
_entity.pdbx_description
1 polymer ?
#
loop_
_entity_poly.entity_id
_entity_poly.type
_entity_poly.pdbx_seq_one_letter_code
_entity_poly.pdbx_strand_id
1 'polypeptide(L)' 'MVSLFHIEHGSPNGYIERFNRIYRTEVLDLYLFNNLGQARRMTEEWLTIYNTERPHEVLNNMTPIEFKTQKK' A
#
# COMPACT_ATOMS: atom_id res chain seq x y z
N MET A 1 -22.32 1.59 1.87
CA MET A 1 -21.88 1.22 3.22
C MET A 1 -20.55 0.53 3.06
N VAL A 2 -19.44 1.17 3.43
CA VAL A 2 -18.11 0.54 3.35
C VAL A 2 -18.01 -0.38 4.55
N SER A 3 -17.99 -1.70 4.33
CA SER A 3 -17.72 -2.65 5.40
C SER A 3 -16.31 -2.43 5.92
N LEU A 4 -16.20 -1.96 7.16
CA LEU A 4 -14.96 -2.01 7.91
C LEU A 4 -14.72 -3.50 8.21
N PHE A 5 -13.86 -4.15 7.43
CA PHE A 5 -13.38 -5.48 7.79
C PHE A 5 -12.62 -5.32 9.11
N HIS A 6 -13.26 -5.73 10.21
CA HIS A 6 -12.60 -5.88 11.49
C HIS A 6 -11.57 -7.01 11.32
N ILE A 7 -10.30 -6.63 11.19
CA ILE A 7 -9.18 -7.57 11.21
C ILE A 7 -9.13 -8.09 12.64
N GLU A 8 -9.34 -9.40 12.82
CA GLU A 8 -9.26 -10.02 14.15
C GLU A 8 -7.92 -9.66 14.82
N HIS A 9 -8.01 -9.13 16.04
CA HIS A 9 -6.89 -8.95 16.95
C HIS A 9 -6.19 -10.30 17.17
N GLY A 10 -5.17 -10.62 16.38
CA GLY A 10 -4.42 -11.87 16.53
C GLY A 10 -3.57 -12.32 15.35
N SER A 11 -3.81 -11.81 14.13
CA SER A 11 -2.92 -12.10 13.00
C SER A 11 -1.93 -10.95 12.79
N PRO A 12 -0.60 -11.16 12.84
CA PRO A 12 0.39 -10.13 12.60
C PRO A 12 0.48 -9.81 11.11
N ASN A 13 -0.59 -9.26 10.54
CA ASN A 13 -0.58 -8.73 9.17
C ASN A 13 0.03 -7.31 9.15
N GLY A 14 1.13 -7.12 9.89
CA GLY A 14 1.84 -5.84 10.01
C GLY A 14 2.32 -5.28 8.67
N TYR A 15 2.45 -6.13 7.65
CA TYR A 15 2.65 -5.70 6.25
C TYR A 15 1.44 -4.94 5.71
N ILE A 16 0.23 -5.50 5.84
CA ILE A 16 -1.01 -4.90 5.35
C ILE A 16 -1.33 -3.62 6.14
N GLU A 17 -1.11 -3.65 7.46
CA GLU A 17 -1.29 -2.47 8.31
C GLU A 17 -0.32 -1.33 7.93
N ARG A 18 0.96 -1.65 7.71
CA ARG A 18 1.95 -0.67 7.23
C ARG A 18 1.55 -0.11 5.87
N PHE A 19 1.17 -0.98 4.93
CA PHE A 19 0.71 -0.57 3.60
C PHE A 19 -0.47 0.40 3.70
N ASN A 20 -1.52 0.03 4.43
CA ASN A 20 -2.73 0.85 4.57
C ASN A 20 -2.45 2.17 5.29
N ARG A 21 -1.58 2.17 6.31
CA ARG A 21 -1.18 3.39 7.01
C ARG A 21 -0.47 4.36 6.07
N ILE A 22 0.49 3.88 5.30
CA ILE A 22 1.26 4.72 4.37
C ILE A 22 0.35 5.23 3.25
N TYR A 23 -0.47 4.35 2.66
CA TYR A 23 -1.42 4.74 1.61
C TYR A 23 -2.39 5.83 2.09
N ARG A 24 -2.88 5.71 3.33
CA ARG A 24 -3.71 6.76 3.94
C ARG A 24 -2.96 8.09 4.02
N THR A 25 -1.76 8.10 4.60
CA THR A 25 -1.01 9.34 4.83
C THR A 25 -0.49 9.99 3.54
N GLU A 26 -0.17 9.22 2.52
CA GLU A 26 0.47 9.73 1.29
C GLU A 26 -0.51 9.94 0.13
N VAL A 27 -1.71 9.36 0.20
CA VAL A 27 -2.70 9.47 -0.87
C VAL A 27 -4.01 10.02 -0.34
N LEU A 28 -4.62 9.37 0.65
CA LEU A 28 -5.97 9.75 1.09
C LEU A 28 -6.00 11.04 1.89
N ASP A 29 -4.97 11.32 2.68
CA ASP A 29 -4.90 12.54 3.51
C ASP A 29 -4.38 13.75 2.71
N LEU A 30 -3.66 13.54 1.59
CA LEU A 30 -3.07 14.61 0.78
C LEU A 30 -3.97 15.07 -0.37
N TYR A 31 -4.88 14.23 -0.86
CA TYR A 31 -5.65 14.52 -2.07
C TYR A 31 -7.16 14.45 -1.82
N LEU A 32 -7.88 15.45 -2.34
CA LEU A 32 -9.33 15.41 -2.47
C LEU A 32 -9.70 14.86 -3.85
N PHE A 33 -10.51 13.81 -3.89
CA PHE A 33 -10.97 13.18 -5.13
C PHE A 33 -12.35 13.68 -5.52
N ASN A 34 -12.49 14.12 -6.75
CA ASN A 34 -13.77 14.56 -7.31
C ASN A 34 -14.65 13.37 -7.75
N ASN A 35 -14.04 12.22 -8.03
CA ASN A 35 -14.74 10.98 -8.38
C ASN A 35 -13.83 9.75 -8.18
N LEU A 36 -14.45 8.56 -8.20
CA LEU A 36 -13.74 7.29 -8.04
C LEU A 36 -12.72 7.00 -9.15
N GLY A 37 -12.91 7.53 -10.36
CA GLY A 37 -11.96 7.36 -11.46
C GLY A 37 -10.65 8.11 -11.21
N GLN A 38 -10.73 9.30 -10.60
CA GLN A 38 -9.54 10.03 -10.16
C GLN A 38 -8.82 9.27 -9.04
N ALA A 39 -9.57 8.80 -8.03
CA ALA A 39 -8.99 8.01 -6.94
C ALA A 39 -8.25 6.78 -7.48
N ARG A 40 -8.87 6.01 -8.38
CA ARG A 40 -8.25 4.83 -9.00
C ARG A 40 -6.94 5.13 -9.71
N ARG A 41 -6.90 6.15 -10.57
CA ARG A 41 -5.67 6.52 -11.29
C ARG A 41 -4.55 6.89 -10.33
N MET A 42 -4.85 7.71 -9.32
CA MET A 42 -3.85 8.09 -8.32
C MET A 42 -3.38 6.89 -7.49
N THR A 43 -4.28 5.96 -7.16
CA THR A 43 -3.91 4.69 -6.52
C THR A 43 -2.98 3.86 -7.40
N GLU A 44 -3.26 3.73 -8.70
CA GLU A 44 -2.44 2.96 -9.65
C GLU A 44 -1.04 3.54 -9.83
N GLU A 45 -0.94 4.87 -9.95
CA GLU A 45 0.34 5.57 -10.01
C GLU A 45 1.14 5.37 -8.71
N TRP A 46 0.49 5.57 -7.55
CA TRP A 46 1.15 5.38 -6.26
C TRP A 46 1.54 3.92 -6.02
N LEU A 47 0.72 2.95 -6.44
CA LEU A 47 1.05 1.52 -6.35
C LEU A 47 2.25 1.15 -7.20
N THR A 48 2.42 1.76 -8.37
CA THR A 48 3.61 1.58 -9.20
C THR A 48 4.85 1.97 -8.38
N ILE A 49 4.89 3.21 -7.89
CA ILE A 49 6.01 3.75 -7.08
C ILE A 49 6.26 2.89 -5.84
N TYR A 50 5.21 2.55 -5.09
CA TYR A 50 5.33 1.73 -3.88
C TYR A 50 5.98 0.37 -4.18
N ASN A 51 5.62 -0.26 -5.30
CA ASN A 51 6.10 -1.60 -5.64
C ASN A 51 7.46 -1.61 -6.36
N THR A 52 7.84 -0.55 -7.07
CA THR A 52 9.05 -0.49 -7.91
C THR A 52 10.18 0.34 -7.33
N GLU A 53 9.90 1.32 -6.46
CA GLU A 53 10.89 2.32 -6.05
C GLU A 53 11.11 2.36 -4.54
N ARG A 54 10.18 1.84 -3.74
CA ARG A 54 10.25 1.96 -2.28
C ARG A 54 11.01 0.80 -1.64
N PRO A 55 12.24 0.99 -1.11
CA PRO A 55 12.93 -0.04 -0.37
C PRO A 55 12.26 -0.29 0.98
N HIS A 56 12.16 -1.54 1.38
CA HIS A 56 11.63 -1.93 2.68
C HIS A 56 12.70 -2.64 3.50
N GLU A 57 13.02 -2.11 4.69
CA GLU A 57 14.03 -2.70 5.60
C GLU A 57 13.75 -4.18 5.92
N VAL A 58 12.48 -4.53 6.12
CA VAL A 58 12.02 -5.92 6.37
C VAL A 58 12.30 -6.84 5.17
N LEU A 59 12.45 -6.27 3.98
CA LEU A 59 12.79 -6.99 2.75
C LEU A 59 14.27 -6.80 2.37
N ASN A 60 15.17 -6.60 3.34
CA ASN A 60 16.60 -6.32 3.09
C ASN A 60 16.82 -5.09 2.18
N ASN A 61 16.02 -4.04 2.38
CA ASN A 61 16.00 -2.83 1.53
C ASN A 61 15.64 -3.08 0.07
N MET A 62 15.01 -4.22 -0.24
CA MET A 62 14.40 -4.44 -1.55
C MET A 62 13.04 -3.79 -1.65
N THR A 63 12.67 -3.46 -2.88
CA THR A 63 11.30 -3.14 -3.26
C THR A 63 10.43 -4.40 -3.27
N PRO A 64 9.10 -4.28 -3.19
CA PRO A 64 8.20 -5.42 -3.25
C PRO A 64 8.40 -6.29 -4.50
N ILE A 65 8.68 -5.68 -5.66
CA ILE A 65 8.92 -6.40 -6.92
C ILE A 65 10.25 -7.16 -6.92
N GLU A 66 11.32 -6.54 -6.43
CA GLU A 66 12.63 -7.21 -6.32
C GLU A 66 12.54 -8.43 -5.40
N PHE A 67 11.91 -8.28 -4.24
CA PHE A 67 11.69 -9.38 -3.30
C PHE A 67 10.85 -10.50 -3.93
N LYS A 68 9.79 -10.16 -4.67
CA LYS A 68 8.97 -11.13 -5.40
C LYS A 68 9.76 -11.88 -6.47
N THR A 69 10.71 -11.20 -7.13
CA THR A 69 11.53 -11.78 -8.20
C THR A 69 12.62 -12.71 -7.66
N GLN A 70 13.19 -12.42 -6.48
CA GLN A 70 14.15 -13.31 -5.81
C GLN A 70 13.52 -14.57 -5.20
N LYS A 71 12.23 -14.52 -4.84
CA LYS A 71 11.50 -15.68 -4.28
C LYS A 71 11.04 -16.70 -5.33
N LYS A 72 11.51 -16.63 -6.57
CA LYS A 72 11.32 -17.65 -7.61
C LYS A 72 12.52 -18.59 -7.66
#